data_AF-A0A7X8JA01-F1
#
_entry.id   AF-A0A7X8JA01-F1
#
_cell.length_a   1.000
_cell.length_b   1.000
_cell.length_c   1.000
_cell.angle_alpha   90.00
_cell.angle_beta   90.00
_cell.angle_gamma   90.00
#
_symmetry.space_group_name_H-M   'P 1'
#
loop_
_entity.id
_entity.type
_entity.pdbx_description
1 polymer ?
#
loop_
_entity_poly.entity_id
_entity_poly.type
_entity_poly.pdbx_seq_one_letter_code
_entity_poly.pdbx_strand_id
1 'polypeptide(L)'
;GDKTKVKGTELVAGYAFDSGIVATIGYEVKDTKYKTTVNGDSIVERVVPVIVTYKVAPSFKVWGEAQFDAGSTDHVGVERGSLFAAGARYTF
;
A
#
# COMPACT_ATOMS: atom_id res chain seq x y z
N GLY A 1 -13.81 -1.03 27.75
CA GLY A 1 -13.67 -0.99 26.29
C GLY A 1 -12.19 -0.90 25.98
N ASP A 2 -11.58 -2.02 25.59
CA ASP A 2 -10.15 -2.07 25.31
C ASP A 2 -9.80 -1.21 24.10
N LYS A 3 -8.84 -0.30 24.27
CA LYS A 3 -8.45 0.65 23.23
C LYS A 3 -7.30 0.04 22.41
N THR A 4 -7.61 -0.41 21.19
CA THR A 4 -6.61 -0.68 20.16
C THR A 4 -5.95 0.62 19.72
N LYS A 5 -4.61 0.67 19.67
CA LYS A 5 -3.88 1.83 19.18
C LYS A 5 -3.22 1.49 17.84
N VAL A 6 -3.53 2.28 16.81
CA VAL A 6 -2.93 2.13 15.48
C VAL A 6 -2.08 3.37 15.19
N LYS A 7 -0.88 3.17 14.65
CA LYS A 7 -0.02 4.24 14.12
C LYS A 7 0.47 3.84 12.74
N GLY A 8 0.29 4.72 11.76
CA GLY A 8 0.77 4.53 10.38
C GLY A 8 1.77 5.60 9.96
N THR A 9 2.63 5.29 9.00
CA THR A 9 3.46 6.26 8.28
C THR A 9 3.61 5.80 6.84
N GLU A 10 3.50 6.76 5.92
CA GLU A 10 3.59 6.52 4.48
C GLU A 10 4.59 7.51 3.88
N LEU A 11 5.43 7.01 2.98
CA LEU A 11 6.28 7.81 2.12
C LEU A 11 5.96 7.46 0.67
N VAL A 12 5.79 8.47 -0.18
CA VAL A 12 5.47 8.29 -1.60
C VAL A 12 6.39 9.16 -2.43
N ALA A 13 6.94 8.57 -3.49
CA ALA A 13 7.70 9.26 -4.52
C ALA A 13 7.14 8.89 -5.88
N GLY A 14 7.11 9.84 -6.81
CA GLY A 14 6.63 9.58 -8.15
C GLY A 14 7.17 10.57 -9.17
N TYR A 15 7.10 10.16 -10.42
CA TYR A 15 7.50 10.98 -11.56
C TYR A 15 6.45 10.89 -12.66
N ALA A 16 6.12 12.04 -13.23
CA ALA A 16 5.23 12.17 -14.38
C ALA A 16 6.07 12.51 -15.62
N PHE A 17 6.06 11.62 -16.59
CA PHE A 17 6.71 11.83 -17.87
C PHE A 17 5.78 12.59 -18.82
N ASP A 18 6.36 13.42 -19.69
CA ASP A 18 5.62 14.14 -20.73
C ASP A 18 4.89 13.19 -21.72
N SER A 19 5.32 11.92 -21.77
CA SER A 19 4.64 10.86 -22.53
C SER A 19 3.26 10.47 -21.97
N GLY A 20 2.85 11.04 -20.83
CA GLY A 20 1.59 10.69 -20.17
C GLY A 20 1.69 9.47 -19.25
N ILE A 21 2.90 8.92 -19.07
CA ILE A 21 3.19 7.89 -18.06
C ILE A 21 3.42 8.58 -16.71
N VAL A 22 2.81 8.03 -15.66
CA VAL A 22 3.09 8.41 -14.27
C VAL A 22 3.48 7.14 -13.53
N ALA A 23 4.67 7.15 -12.93
CA ALA A 23 5.16 6.06 -12.10
C ALA A 23 5.28 6.54 -10.65
N THR A 24 4.74 5.75 -9.72
CA THR A 24 4.74 6.04 -8.30
C THR A 24 5.20 4.81 -7.52
N ILE A 25 6.04 5.02 -6.52
CA ILE A 25 6.45 4.01 -5.55
C ILE A 25 6.21 4.56 -4.14
N GLY A 26 5.83 3.69 -3.21
CA GLY A 26 5.65 4.05 -1.83
C GLY A 26 6.29 3.09 -0.85
N TYR A 27 6.31 3.51 0.41
CA TYR A 27 6.59 2.67 1.55
C TYR A 27 5.58 2.98 2.65
N GLU A 28 4.78 1.98 3.01
CA GLU A 28 3.76 2.06 4.04
C GLU A 28 4.19 1.22 5.25
N VAL A 29 4.03 1.78 6.44
CA VAL A 29 4.22 1.07 7.71
C VAL A 29 3.03 1.32 8.60
N LYS A 30 2.44 0.25 9.14
CA LYS A 30 1.32 0.30 10.07
C LYS A 30 1.57 -0.58 11.29
N ASP A 31 1.70 0.04 12.46
CA ASP A 31 1.85 -0.61 13.76
C ASP A 31 0.48 -0.64 14.47
N THR A 32 0.00 -1.83 14.76
CA THR A 32 -1.25 -2.08 15.49
C THR A 32 -0.92 -2.74 16.83
N LYS A 33 -1.25 -2.05 17.93
CA LYS A 33 -1.03 -2.53 19.31
C LYS A 33 -2.34 -2.97 19.94
N TYR A 34 -2.37 -4.22 20.41
CA TYR A 34 -3.49 -4.78 21.17
C TYR A 34 -3.17 -4.73 22.67
N LYS A 35 -4.05 -4.12 23.46
CA LYS A 35 -3.98 -4.21 24.93
C LYS A 35 -4.78 -5.44 25.38
N THR A 36 -4.15 -6.61 25.39
CA THR A 36 -4.63 -7.75 26.18
C THR A 36 -3.73 -7.93 27.41
N THR A 37 -4.32 -8.29 28.55
CA THR A 37 -3.82 -8.05 29.91
C THR A 37 -2.55 -8.82 30.32
N VAL A 38 -1.86 -9.57 29.46
CA VAL A 38 -0.68 -10.36 29.91
C VAL A 38 0.55 -10.27 29.02
N ASN A 39 0.47 -9.88 27.75
CA ASN A 39 1.63 -9.48 26.94
C ASN A 39 1.10 -8.73 25.72
N GLY A 40 1.49 -7.47 25.56
CA GLY A 40 1.00 -6.62 24.49
C GLY A 40 1.54 -7.05 23.13
N ASP A 41 0.80 -7.89 22.41
CA ASP A 41 1.12 -8.24 21.04
C ASP A 41 0.96 -7.02 20.13
N SER A 42 2.00 -6.77 19.32
CA SER A 42 2.02 -5.73 18.29
C SER A 42 2.19 -6.37 16.91
N ILE A 43 1.33 -6.00 15.97
CA ILE A 43 1.46 -6.40 14.57
C ILE A 43 1.98 -5.19 13.80
N VAL A 44 3.10 -5.35 13.10
CA VAL A 44 3.66 -4.32 12.23
C VAL A 44 3.55 -4.77 10.78
N GLU A 45 2.76 -4.04 9.99
CA GLU A 45 2.58 -4.25 8.56
C GLU A 45 3.51 -3.30 7.80
N ARG A 46 4.25 -3.81 6.82
CA ARG A 46 5.19 -3.04 6.00
C ARG A 46 5.01 -3.42 4.54
N VAL A 47 4.78 -2.43 3.69
CA VAL A 47 4.38 -2.70 2.32
C VAL A 47 4.99 -1.68 1.34
N VAL A 48 5.42 -2.16 0.18
CA VAL A 48 5.93 -1.34 -0.93
C VAL A 48 4.94 -1.40 -2.10
N PRO A 49 4.06 -0.41 -2.27
CA PRO A 49 3.25 -0.27 -3.46
C PRO A 49 4.03 0.36 -4.62
N VAL A 50 3.81 -0.15 -5.83
CA VAL A 50 4.33 0.37 -7.09
C VAL A 50 3.14 0.50 -8.05
N ILE A 51 2.91 1.70 -8.56
CA ILE A 51 1.80 2.02 -9.46
C ILE A 51 2.35 2.66 -10.72
N VAL A 52 1.93 2.16 -11.88
CA VAL A 52 2.17 2.78 -13.18
C VAL A 52 0.84 3.12 -13.81
N THR A 53 0.67 4.38 -14.20
CA THR A 53 -0.52 4.90 -14.89
C THR A 53 -0.11 5.42 -16.26
N TYR A 54 -0.92 5.16 -17.28
CA TYR A 54 -0.76 5.72 -18.61
C TYR A 54 -2.02 6.47 -19.04
N LYS A 55 -1.86 7.75 -19.40
CA LYS A 55 -2.92 8.62 -19.89
C LYS A 55 -3.06 8.48 -21.41
N VAL A 56 -3.95 7.59 -21.83
CA VAL A 56 -4.23 7.32 -23.25
C VAL A 56 -4.90 8.52 -23.93
N ALA A 57 -5.79 9.20 -23.21
CA ALA A 57 -6.49 10.40 -23.68
C ALA A 57 -6.76 11.35 -22.51
N PRO A 58 -7.15 12.63 -22.75
CA PRO A 58 -7.55 13.55 -21.67
C PRO A 58 -8.57 12.97 -20.70
N SER A 59 -9.53 12.18 -21.21
CA SER A 59 -10.62 11.55 -20.48
C SER A 59 -10.40 10.07 -20.15
N PHE A 60 -9.33 9.42 -20.63
CA PHE A 60 -9.13 7.99 -20.48
C PHE A 60 -7.72 7.63 -20.00
N LYS A 61 -7.64 6.84 -18.93
CA LYS A 61 -6.38 6.34 -18.37
C LYS A 61 -6.46 4.86 -18.02
N VAL A 62 -5.32 4.19 -18.09
CA VAL A 62 -5.13 2.82 -17.60
C VAL A 62 -4.06 2.82 -16.52
N TRP A 63 -4.13 1.88 -15.60
CA TRP A 63 -3.16 1.74 -14.53
C TRP A 63 -2.93 0.28 -14.17
N GLY A 64 -1.73 0.00 -13.66
CA GLY A 64 -1.37 -1.26 -13.03
C GLY A 64 -0.69 -0.98 -11.69
N GLU A 65 -0.95 -1.82 -10.71
CA GLU A 65 -0.38 -1.77 -9.36
C GLU A 65 0.18 -3.13 -8.99
N ALA A 66 1.34 -3.10 -8.33
CA ALA A 66 1.90 -4.23 -7.62
C ALA A 66 2.27 -3.78 -6.21
N GLN A 67 1.94 -4.59 -5.22
CA GLN A 67 2.17 -4.29 -3.82
C GLN A 67 2.93 -5.47 -3.21
N PHE A 68 4.05 -5.18 -2.54
CA PHE A 68 4.96 -6.20 -2.01
C PHE A 68 5.10 -6.09 -0.49
N ASP A 69 5.09 -7.21 0.22
CA ASP A 69 5.44 -7.22 1.64
C ASP A 69 6.91 -6.83 1.83
N ALA A 70 7.17 -5.96 2.81
CA ALA A 70 8.49 -5.41 3.09
C ALA A 70 8.93 -5.72 4.52
N GLY A 71 8.76 -6.99 4.92
CA GLY A 71 9.21 -7.50 6.21
C GLY A 71 8.22 -7.16 7.32
N SER A 72 6.92 -7.43 7.09
CA SER A 72 5.92 -7.38 8.16
C SER A 72 6.27 -8.35 9.29
N THR A 73 5.80 -8.08 10.51
CA THR A 73 6.02 -8.96 11.66
C THR A 73 4.88 -9.98 11.76
N ASP A 74 5.19 -11.27 11.55
CA ASP A 74 4.22 -12.36 11.56
C ASP A 74 4.06 -12.95 12.96
N HIS A 75 3.14 -12.40 13.75
CA HIS A 75 2.74 -13.04 15.02
C HIS A 75 1.53 -13.96 14.88
N VAL A 76 0.89 -14.04 13.70
CA VAL A 76 -0.43 -14.69 13.57
C VAL A 76 -0.63 -15.41 12.24
N GLY A 77 0.38 -16.13 11.71
CA GLY A 77 0.17 -17.12 10.62
C GLY A 77 -0.60 -16.64 9.39
N VAL A 78 -0.58 -15.34 9.09
CA VAL A 78 -1.26 -14.76 7.93
C VAL A 78 -0.31 -14.93 6.75
N GLU A 79 -0.69 -15.70 5.73
CA GLU A 79 0.03 -15.67 4.45
C GLU A 79 -0.05 -14.26 3.88
N ARG A 80 1.11 -13.58 3.86
CA ARG A 80 1.26 -12.27 3.24
C ARG A 80 1.93 -12.45 1.88
N GLY A 81 1.18 -12.13 0.84
CA GLY A 81 1.60 -12.27 -0.56
C GLY A 81 1.57 -10.93 -1.29
N SER A 82 2.14 -10.92 -2.50
CA SER A 82 2.08 -9.75 -3.36
C SER A 82 0.65 -9.55 -3.92
N LEU A 83 0.16 -8.32 -3.89
CA LEU A 83 -1.10 -7.96 -4.55
C LEU A 83 -0.79 -7.35 -5.92
N PHE A 84 -1.53 -7.80 -6.93
CA PHE A 84 -1.45 -7.24 -8.28
C PHE A 84 -2.84 -6.81 -8.71
N ALA A 85 -2.95 -5.58 -9.22
CA ALA A 85 -4.20 -5.03 -9.72
C ALA A 85 -3.96 -4.26 -11.01
N ALA A 86 -4.98 -4.18 -11.85
CA ALA A 86 -4.98 -3.35 -13.03
C ALA A 86 -6.36 -2.77 -13.26
N GLY A 87 -6.43 -1.62 -13.91
CA GLY A 87 -7.70 -0.97 -14.17
C GLY A 87 -7.65 0.05 -15.28
N ALA A 88 -8.83 0.48 -15.69
CA ALA A 88 -9.04 1.57 -16.62
C ALA A 88 -10.07 2.52 -16.04
N ARG A 89 -9.93 3.82 -16.33
CA ARG A 89 -10.87 4.85 -15.90
C ARG A 89 -11.16 5.81 -17.03
N TYR A 90 -12.45 5.96 -17.31
CA TYR A 90 -13.01 7.02 -18.14
C TYR A 90 -13.59 8.13 -17.25
N THR A 91 -13.41 9.39 -17.63
CA THR A 91 -13.94 10.56 -16.91
C THR A 91 -14.65 11.47 -17.91
N PHE A 92 -15.88 11.89 -17.57
CA PHE A 92 -16.73 12.76 -18.38
C PHE A 92 -16.70 14.21 -17.88
#